data_AF-A0A3D1JHN7-F1
#
_entry.id   AF-A0A3D1JHN7-F1
#
_cell.length_a   1.000
_cell.length_b   1.000
_cell.length_c   1.000
_cell.angle_alpha   90.00
_cell.angle_beta   90.00
_cell.angle_gamma   90.00
#
_symmetry.space_group_name_H-M   'P 1'
#
loop_
_entity.id
_entity.type
_entity.pdbx_description
1 polymer ?
#
loop_
_entity_poly.entity_id
_entity_poly.type
_entity_poly.pdbx_seq_one_letter_code
_entity_poly.pdbx_strand_id
1 'polypeptide(L)'
;MERYSYSFRAIHVAIILAAMVTTVIHFFLGLRFGDVLFLLNALGYVGLTGLFLIPLKFLVPFREWIRWILIAYSALTIVLWAIINGTLDAPGITAKSAEFLLIILLWVERKKS
;
A
#
# COMPACT_ATOMS: atom_id res chain seq x y z
N MET A 1 -20.05 2.55 -24.90
CA MET A 1 -19.29 1.59 -24.08
C MET A 1 -17.97 2.22 -23.60
N GLU A 2 -18.02 3.26 -22.76
CA GLU A 2 -16.82 4.03 -22.35
C GLU A 2 -16.56 4.05 -20.84
N ARG A 3 -17.55 3.61 -20.03
CA ARG A 3 -17.52 3.76 -18.57
C ARG A 3 -16.54 2.82 -17.85
N TYR A 4 -16.06 1.77 -18.52
CA TYR A 4 -15.18 0.76 -17.93
C TYR A 4 -13.71 1.22 -17.82
N SER A 5 -13.21 2.02 -18.76
CA SER A 5 -11.80 2.47 -18.77
C SER A 5 -11.48 3.48 -17.65
N TYR A 6 -12.41 4.39 -17.36
CA TYR A 6 -12.24 5.39 -16.30
C TYR A 6 -12.14 4.77 -14.91
N SER A 7 -12.92 3.73 -14.62
CA SER A 7 -12.89 3.07 -13.30
C SER A 7 -11.58 2.34 -13.05
N PHE A 8 -10.97 1.74 -14.08
CA PHE A 8 -9.68 1.08 -13.98
C PHE A 8 -8.53 2.07 -13.72
N ARG A 9 -8.56 3.25 -14.36
CA ARG A 9 -7.59 4.31 -14.06
C ARG A 9 -7.80 4.90 -12.66
N ALA A 10 -9.05 5.08 -12.25
CA ALA A 10 -9.38 5.61 -10.93
C ALA A 10 -8.91 4.70 -9.78
N ILE A 11 -9.06 3.38 -9.90
CA ILE A 11 -8.61 2.45 -8.85
C ILE A 11 -7.08 2.45 -8.68
N HIS A 12 -6.33 2.53 -9.79
CA HIS A 12 -4.88 2.66 -9.72
C HIS A 12 -4.44 3.98 -9.07
N VAL A 13 -5.11 5.09 -9.40
CA VAL A 13 -4.85 6.37 -8.74
C VAL A 13 -5.14 6.26 -7.24
N ALA A 14 -6.24 5.64 -6.85
CA ALA A 14 -6.57 5.43 -5.44
C ALA A 14 -5.53 4.55 -4.72
N ILE A 15 -5.03 3.49 -5.38
CA ILE A 15 -3.95 2.64 -4.86
C ILE A 15 -2.68 3.46 -4.64
N ILE A 16 -2.28 4.28 -5.62
CA ILE A 16 -1.11 5.16 -5.52
C ILE A 16 -1.28 6.11 -4.34
N LEU A 17 -2.43 6.78 -4.23
CA LEU A 17 -2.68 7.74 -3.16
C LEU A 17 -2.66 7.09 -1.78
N ALA A 18 -3.30 5.93 -1.61
CA ALA A 18 -3.29 5.19 -0.36
C ALA A 18 -1.88 4.76 0.04
N ALA A 19 -1.12 4.15 -0.89
CA ALA A 19 0.27 3.77 -0.64
C ALA A 19 1.16 4.98 -0.32
N MET A 20 0.96 6.10 -1.02
CA MET A 20 1.76 7.31 -0.83
C MET A 20 1.52 7.95 0.54
N VAL A 21 0.28 7.98 1.03
CA VAL A 21 -0.03 8.43 2.40
C VAL A 21 0.74 7.58 3.42
N THR A 22 0.69 6.25 3.29
CA THR A 22 1.42 5.35 4.19
C THR A 22 2.94 5.55 4.09
N THR A 23 3.50 5.65 2.88
CA THR A 23 4.92 5.91 2.66
C THR A 23 5.37 7.20 3.34
N VAL A 24 4.64 8.30 3.16
CA VAL A 24 5.01 9.61 3.73
C VAL A 24 4.99 9.55 5.25
N ILE A 25 3.95 8.95 5.85
CA ILE A 25 3.86 8.83 7.31
C ILE A 25 4.98 7.96 7.86
N HIS A 26 5.20 6.77 7.29
CA HIS A 26 6.27 5.89 7.74
C HIS A 26 7.66 6.51 7.57
N PHE A 27 7.91 7.18 6.45
CA PHE A 27 9.17 7.88 6.24
C PHE A 27 9.38 8.99 7.27
N PHE A 28 8.35 9.80 7.52
CA PHE A 28 8.38 10.84 8.55
C PHE A 28 8.64 10.28 9.95
N LEU A 29 7.92 9.22 10.35
CA LEU A 29 8.10 8.57 11.65
C LEU A 29 9.51 7.97 11.78
N GLY A 30 10.00 7.31 10.73
CA GLY A 30 11.34 6.76 10.67
C GLY A 30 12.44 7.82 10.86
N LEU A 31 12.31 8.96 10.20
CA LEU A 31 13.24 10.09 10.39
C LEU A 31 13.11 10.72 11.78
N ARG A 32 11.88 10.92 12.26
CA ARG A 32 11.60 11.58 13.54
C ARG A 32 12.11 10.78 14.73
N PHE A 33 11.99 9.46 14.68
CA PHE A 33 12.33 8.57 15.79
C PHE A 33 13.64 7.79 15.57
N GLY A 34 14.29 7.96 14.42
CA GLY A 34 15.48 7.17 14.06
C GLY A 34 15.18 5.68 13.87
N ASP A 35 13.94 5.33 13.57
CA ASP A 35 13.48 3.95 13.50
C ASP A 35 13.62 3.41 12.07
N VAL A 36 14.59 2.51 11.90
CA VAL A 36 14.91 1.87 10.62
C VAL A 36 13.74 1.02 10.12
N LEU A 37 12.91 0.42 11.00
CA LEU A 37 11.77 -0.40 10.56
C LEU A 37 10.72 0.46 9.85
N PHE A 38 10.47 1.68 10.33
CA PHE A 38 9.59 2.62 9.66
C PHE A 38 10.13 3.06 8.29
N LEU A 39 11.45 3.28 8.17
CA LEU A 39 12.08 3.60 6.88
C LEU A 39 12.00 2.44 5.89
N LEU A 40 12.27 1.21 6.36
CA LEU A 40 12.10 0.00 5.56
C LEU A 40 10.64 -0.19 5.15
N ASN A 41 9.68 0.17 6.01
CA ASN A 41 8.27 0.15 5.66
C ASN A 41 7.94 1.13 4.54
N ALA A 42 8.40 2.38 4.64
CA ALA A 42 8.21 3.36 3.58
C ALA A 42 8.77 2.86 2.24
N LEU A 43 9.98 2.28 2.24
CA LEU A 43 10.61 1.70 1.06
C LEU A 43 9.82 0.50 0.51
N GLY A 44 9.34 -0.39 1.39
CA GLY A 44 8.52 -1.53 1.02
C GLY A 44 7.25 -1.13 0.27
N TYR A 45 6.53 -0.12 0.76
CA TYR A 45 5.34 0.41 0.09
C TYR A 45 5.65 1.00 -1.28
N VAL A 46 6.72 1.80 -1.41
CA VAL A 46 7.14 2.37 -2.71
C VAL A 46 7.52 1.26 -3.69
N GLY A 47 8.35 0.32 -3.24
CA GLY A 47 8.86 -0.77 -4.07
C GLY A 47 7.75 -1.69 -4.57
N LEU A 48 6.92 -2.21 -3.67
CA LEU A 48 5.84 -3.14 -4.04
C LEU A 48 4.74 -2.47 -4.87
N THR A 49 4.37 -1.23 -4.55
CA THR A 49 3.38 -0.47 -5.34
C THR A 49 3.93 -0.14 -6.73
N GLY A 50 5.21 0.22 -6.83
CA GLY A 50 5.91 0.42 -8.09
C GLY A 50 5.92 -0.87 -8.93
N LEU A 51 6.33 -1.99 -8.35
CA LEU A 51 6.31 -3.29 -9.02
C LEU A 51 4.92 -3.68 -9.51
N PHE A 52 3.87 -3.36 -8.75
CA PHE A 52 2.50 -3.66 -9.14
C PHE A 52 2.03 -2.83 -10.35
N LEU A 53 2.36 -1.54 -10.39
CA LEU A 53 1.80 -0.61 -11.37
C LEU A 53 2.63 -0.47 -12.65
N ILE A 54 3.95 -0.66 -12.59
CA ILE A 54 4.82 -0.44 -13.74
C ILE A 54 4.48 -1.45 -14.86
N PRO A 55 4.28 -1.00 -16.12
CA PRO A 55 3.89 -1.84 -17.25
C PRO A 55 5.08 -2.59 -17.89
N LEU A 56 5.96 -3.19 -17.08
CA LEU A 56 7.06 -4.00 -17.59
C LEU A 56 6.56 -5.39 -17.97
N LYS A 57 6.84 -5.81 -19.22
CA LYS A 57 6.36 -7.10 -19.77
C LYS A 57 6.76 -8.31 -18.93
N PHE A 58 7.97 -8.31 -18.36
CA PHE A 58 8.46 -9.42 -17.53
C PHE A 58 7.76 -9.51 -16.17
N LEU A 59 7.10 -8.45 -15.70
CA LEU A 59 6.34 -8.46 -14.44
C LEU A 59 4.91 -8.99 -14.62
N VAL A 60 4.39 -9.04 -15.84
CA VAL A 60 3.02 -9.48 -16.14
C VAL A 60 2.68 -10.83 -15.48
N PRO A 61 3.52 -11.89 -15.57
CA PRO A 61 3.23 -13.17 -14.92
C PRO A 61 3.20 -13.10 -13.38
N PHE A 62 3.85 -12.10 -12.79
CA PHE A 62 4.00 -11.94 -11.34
C PHE A 62 3.03 -10.94 -10.72
N ARG A 63 2.22 -10.22 -11.52
CA ARG A 63 1.31 -9.17 -11.01
C ARG A 63 0.37 -9.67 -9.93
N GLU A 64 -0.17 -10.89 -10.11
CA GLU A 64 -1.00 -11.56 -9.12
C GLU A 64 -0.25 -11.74 -7.79
N TRP A 65 0.97 -12.25 -7.85
CA TRP A 65 1.82 -12.48 -6.69
C TRP A 65 2.21 -11.17 -6.00
N ILE A 66 2.65 -10.16 -6.76
CA ILE A 66 3.02 -8.85 -6.24
C ILE A 66 1.83 -8.23 -5.49
N ARG A 67 0.61 -8.37 -6.03
CA ARG A 67 -0.60 -7.89 -5.38
C ARG A 67 -0.85 -8.59 -4.06
N TRP A 68 -0.79 -9.91 -4.01
CA TRP A 68 -0.95 -10.66 -2.75
C TRP A 68 0.12 -10.32 -1.73
N ILE A 69 1.36 -10.14 -2.18
CA ILE A 69 2.46 -9.69 -1.33
C ILE A 69 2.14 -8.30 -0.76
N LEU A 70 1.67 -7.36 -1.57
CA LEU A 70 1.30 -6.02 -1.10
C LEU A 70 0.11 -6.05 -0.12
N ILE A 71 -0.88 -6.91 -0.34
CA ILE A 71 -1.99 -7.15 0.61
C ILE A 71 -1.46 -7.72 1.92
N ALA A 72 -0.68 -8.80 1.87
CA ALA A 72 -0.14 -9.48 3.04
C ALA A 72 0.80 -8.56 3.84
N TYR A 73 1.63 -7.79 3.13
CA TYR A 73 2.51 -6.78 3.71
C TYR A 73 1.72 -5.69 4.44
N SER A 74 0.65 -5.19 3.82
CA SER A 74 -0.21 -4.18 4.46
C SER A 74 -0.94 -4.72 5.68
N ALA A 75 -1.43 -5.96 5.61
CA ALA A 75 -2.04 -6.61 6.76
C ALA A 75 -1.02 -6.81 7.90
N LEU A 76 0.21 -7.20 7.55
CA LEU A 76 1.29 -7.38 8.52
C LEU A 76 1.65 -6.07 9.22
N THR A 77 1.75 -4.94 8.51
CA THR A 77 2.03 -3.64 9.14
C THR A 77 0.92 -3.17 10.07
N ILE A 78 -0.34 -3.53 9.78
CA ILE A 78 -1.46 -3.26 10.69
C ILE A 78 -1.36 -4.11 11.95
N VAL A 79 -1.19 -5.42 11.79
CA VAL A 79 -1.11 -6.37 12.91
C VAL A 79 0.08 -6.07 13.82
N LEU A 80 1.26 -5.85 13.25
CA LEU A 80 2.45 -5.53 14.04
C LEU A 80 2.32 -4.19 14.77
N TRP A 81 1.72 -3.18 14.14
CA TRP A 81 1.41 -1.93 14.84
C TRP A 81 0.47 -2.16 16.02
N ALA A 82 -0.59 -2.95 15.84
CA ALA A 82 -1.58 -3.21 16.90
C ALA A 82 -0.97 -3.97 18.09
N ILE A 83 -0.01 -4.86 17.84
CA ILE A 83 0.65 -5.67 18.87
C ILE A 83 1.75 -4.87 19.59
N ILE A 84 2.56 -4.11 18.86
CA ILE A 84 3.78 -3.49 19.39
C ILE A 84 3.52 -2.09 19.96
N ASN A 85 2.69 -1.29 19.28
CA ASN A 85 2.49 0.12 19.61
C ASN A 85 1.05 0.42 20.02
N GLY A 86 0.09 0.11 19.15
CA GLY A 86 -1.34 0.25 19.42
C GLY A 86 -1.83 1.69 19.69
N THR A 87 -1.01 2.71 19.43
CA THR A 87 -1.35 4.11 19.74
C THR A 87 -2.38 4.67 18.77
N LEU A 88 -3.50 5.16 19.30
CA LEU A 88 -4.55 5.82 18.52
C LEU A 88 -4.26 7.31 18.30
N ASP A 89 -3.03 7.63 17.91
CA ASP A 89 -2.61 8.98 17.53
C ASP A 89 -2.85 9.25 16.03
N ALA A 90 -2.86 10.53 15.65
CA ALA A 90 -3.23 10.93 14.29
C ALA A 90 -2.38 10.26 13.19
N PRO A 91 -1.04 10.18 13.29
CA PRO A 91 -0.21 9.44 12.31
C PRO A 91 -0.55 7.94 12.26
N GLY A 92 -0.72 7.30 13.43
CA GLY A 92 -1.08 5.88 13.54
C GLY A 92 -2.41 5.58 12.83
N ILE A 93 -3.49 6.26 13.23
CA ILE A 93 -4.81 6.03 12.65
C ILE A 93 -4.81 6.32 11.14
N THR A 94 -4.15 7.40 10.71
CA THR A 94 -4.12 7.80 9.30
C THR A 94 -3.38 6.75 8.45
N ALA A 95 -2.19 6.32 8.87
CA ALA A 95 -1.44 5.29 8.17
C ALA A 95 -2.23 3.98 8.09
N LYS A 96 -2.78 3.49 9.21
CA LYS A 96 -3.51 2.21 9.23
C LYS A 96 -4.79 2.27 8.40
N SER A 97 -5.47 3.41 8.35
CA SER A 97 -6.63 3.62 7.48
C SER A 97 -6.24 3.57 6.00
N ALA A 98 -5.11 4.17 5.62
CA ALA A 98 -4.58 4.12 4.26
C ALA A 98 -4.12 2.70 3.87
N GLU A 99 -3.46 1.97 4.77
CA GLU A 99 -3.07 0.56 4.60
C GLU A 99 -4.31 -0.33 4.39
N PHE A 100 -5.34 -0.14 5.21
CA PHE A 100 -6.58 -0.89 5.10
C PHE A 100 -7.33 -0.59 3.79
N LEU A 101 -7.41 0.69 3.41
CA LEU A 101 -7.97 1.10 2.12
C LEU A 101 -7.20 0.46 0.96
N LEU A 102 -5.87 0.43 1.02
CA LEU A 102 -5.02 -0.21 0.01
C LEU A 102 -5.37 -1.69 -0.14
N ILE A 103 -5.55 -2.43 0.95
CA ILE A 103 -5.99 -3.84 0.91
C ILE A 103 -7.33 -3.98 0.17
N ILE A 104 -8.32 -3.14 0.48
CA ILE A 104 -9.63 -3.17 -0.17
C ILE A 104 -9.49 -2.88 -1.66
N LEU A 105 -8.72 -1.86 -2.04
CA LEU A 105 -8.55 -1.47 -3.44
C LEU A 105 -7.88 -2.58 -4.26
N LEU A 106 -6.83 -3.21 -3.72
CA LEU A 106 -6.16 -4.35 -4.37
C LEU A 106 -7.10 -5.56 -4.50
N TRP A 107 -7.94 -5.81 -3.48
CA TRP A 107 -8.93 -6.89 -3.55
C TRP A 107 -10.02 -6.64 -4.60
N VAL A 108 -10.48 -5.40 -4.74
CA VAL A 108 -11.53 -5.03 -5.71
C VAL A 108 -10.97 -4.98 -7.14
N GLU A 109 -9.73 -4.53 -7.32
CA GLU A 109 -9.02 -4.53 -8.60
C GLU A 109 -9.02 -5.93 -9.22
N ARG A 110 -8.77 -6.97 -8.40
CA ARG A 110 -8.83 -8.38 -8.83
C ARG A 110 -10.10 -8.78 -9.54
N LYS A 111 -11.25 -8.33 -9.05
CA LYS A 111 -12.55 -8.74 -9.62
C LYS A 111 -12.77 -8.19 -11.03
N LYS A 112 -11.92 -7.28 -11.50
CA LYS A 112 -12.03 -6.62 -12.81
C LYS A 112 -10.92 -7.01 -13.79
N SER A 113 -9.89 -7.71 -13.34
CA SER A 113 -8.77 -8.16 -14.17
C SER A 113 -8.93 -9.60 -14.62
#